data_AF-A0A180GIT4-F1
#
_entry.id   AF-A0A180GIT4-F1
#
_cell.length_a   1.000
_cell.length_b   1.000
_cell.length_c   1.000
_cell.angle_alpha   90.00
_cell.angle_beta   90.00
_cell.angle_gamma   90.00
#
_symmetry.space_group_name_H-M   'P 1'
#
loop_
_entity.id
_entity.type
_entity.pdbx_description
1 polymer ?
#
loop_
_entity_poly.entity_id
_entity_poly.type
_entity_poly.pdbx_seq_one_letter_code
_entity_poly.pdbx_strand_id
1 'polypeptide(L)'
;MRSTYCLGQFITPISPSLPTSHNHVPQVGLLQRGRARVHVYCSPQERVGDLSARASEHLGPLLGPVSTCLAPVTGNEISPHDVDIMKVRAFVVNHHRVRTKVWGCVFSRSEHISHIQAAFAAAGVDLTPIWNYNPSLFFDIPHYVVHRDVNASQAWLVSAIRQCRTNLHPHQLAALDFLRKNESASNNTMQLWRHPTNAWIHSSMGESGSNNLAHPTPTTQGSILADNMGLGKTLTTLAYVLATQSAWWNFTAPIG
;
A
#
# COMPACT_ATOMS: atom_id res chain seq x y z
N MET A 1 -10.86 -1.38 -24.80
CA MET A 1 -10.42 -0.76 -23.53
C MET A 1 -10.64 -1.77 -22.43
N ARG A 2 -9.69 -1.95 -21.51
CA ARG A 2 -9.89 -2.87 -20.37
C ARG A 2 -10.98 -2.31 -19.46
N SER A 3 -11.89 -3.17 -19.02
CA SER A 3 -13.04 -2.78 -18.20
C SER A 3 -12.79 -2.96 -16.71
N THR A 4 -11.86 -3.84 -16.33
CA THR A 4 -11.62 -4.28 -14.95
C THR A 4 -10.24 -3.85 -14.47
N TYR A 5 -10.15 -3.37 -13.23
CA TYR A 5 -8.92 -2.88 -12.61
C TYR A 5 -8.79 -3.35 -11.16
N CYS A 6 -7.56 -3.56 -10.72
CA CYS A 6 -7.21 -3.65 -9.31
C CYS A 6 -7.08 -2.24 -8.75
N LEU A 7 -7.82 -1.91 -7.69
CA LEU A 7 -7.82 -0.56 -7.10
C LEU A 7 -6.80 -0.40 -5.97
N GLY A 8 -6.19 -1.50 -5.56
CA GLY A 8 -5.19 -1.54 -4.50
C GLY A 8 -5.54 -2.53 -3.40
N GLN A 9 -4.90 -2.33 -2.25
CA GLN A 9 -5.07 -3.11 -1.05
C GLN A 9 -5.56 -2.25 0.13
N PHE A 10 -6.29 -2.88 1.03
CA PHE A 10 -6.66 -2.30 2.32
C PHE A 10 -6.28 -3.22 3.47
N ILE A 11 -6.09 -2.62 4.63
CA ILE A 11 -5.87 -3.32 5.90
C ILE A 11 -6.79 -2.68 6.93
N THR A 12 -7.68 -3.47 7.51
CA THR A 12 -8.61 -2.99 8.55
C THR A 12 -8.64 -3.94 9.74
N PRO A 13 -8.66 -3.43 10.99
CA PRO A 13 -8.91 -4.26 12.15
C PRO A 13 -10.35 -4.79 12.13
N ILE A 14 -10.56 -5.96 12.74
CA ILE A 14 -11.89 -6.51 12.98
C ILE A 14 -12.21 -6.53 14.47
N SER A 15 -13.49 -6.41 14.79
CA SER A 15 -14.00 -6.67 16.14
C SER A 15 -14.23 -8.17 16.28
N PRO A 16 -13.43 -8.89 17.09
CA PRO A 16 -13.54 -10.34 17.20
C PRO A 16 -14.87 -10.74 17.84
N SER A 17 -15.50 -11.80 17.31
CA SER A 17 -16.74 -12.36 17.87
C SER A 17 -16.50 -13.44 18.92
N LEU A 18 -15.36 -14.15 18.84
CA LEU A 18 -14.92 -15.18 19.79
C LEU A 18 -13.39 -15.13 19.94
N PRO A 19 -12.80 -15.72 21.01
CA PRO A 19 -11.36 -15.96 21.08
C PRO A 19 -10.96 -16.95 19.97
N THR A 20 -10.46 -16.41 18.86
CA THR A 20 -10.00 -17.21 17.73
C THR A 20 -8.77 -18.02 18.09
N SER A 21 -8.76 -19.28 17.67
CA SER A 21 -7.61 -20.19 17.73
C SER A 21 -6.32 -19.51 17.26
N HIS A 22 -5.23 -19.72 17.99
CA HIS A 22 -3.88 -19.17 17.78
C HIS A 22 -3.18 -19.76 16.54
N ASN A 23 -3.84 -19.77 15.39
CA ASN A 23 -3.18 -20.05 14.13
C ASN A 23 -2.61 -18.75 13.55
N HIS A 24 -1.28 -18.72 13.46
CA HIS A 24 -0.49 -17.60 12.92
C HIS A 24 -0.43 -17.57 11.40
N VAL A 25 -1.01 -18.57 10.75
CA VAL A 25 -1.04 -18.68 9.29
C VAL A 25 -2.15 -17.78 8.76
N PRO A 26 -1.89 -16.86 7.81
CA PRO A 26 -2.92 -16.13 7.11
C PRO A 26 -3.93 -17.08 6.48
N GLN A 27 -5.21 -16.86 6.74
CA GLN A 27 -6.30 -17.67 6.20
C GLN A 27 -7.09 -16.88 5.18
N VAL A 28 -7.65 -17.56 4.17
CA VAL A 28 -8.58 -16.93 3.23
C VAL A 28 -9.80 -16.43 4.00
N GLY A 29 -10.06 -15.13 3.87
CA GLY A 29 -11.19 -14.45 4.47
C GLY A 29 -12.32 -14.25 3.47
N LEU A 30 -13.54 -14.43 3.94
CA LEU A 30 -14.77 -14.13 3.23
C LEU A 30 -15.49 -12.99 3.95
N LEU A 31 -15.89 -11.96 3.19
CA LEU A 31 -16.70 -10.87 3.71
C LEU A 31 -18.16 -11.10 3.31
N GLN A 32 -19.06 -11.06 4.28
CA GLN A 32 -20.50 -11.20 4.05
C GLN A 32 -21.22 -9.93 4.48
N ARG A 33 -22.11 -9.42 3.63
CA ARG A 33 -22.97 -8.28 3.97
C ARG A 33 -24.10 -8.75 4.89
N GLY A 34 -24.07 -8.35 6.15
CA GLY A 34 -25.22 -8.41 7.05
C GLY A 34 -26.15 -7.20 6.87
N ARG A 35 -27.21 -7.11 7.68
CA ARG A 35 -28.16 -5.99 7.63
C ARG A 35 -27.54 -4.65 8.03
N ALA A 36 -26.68 -4.66 9.05
CA ALA A 36 -26.04 -3.47 9.60
C ALA A 36 -24.51 -3.60 9.71
N ARG A 37 -23.97 -4.81 9.60
CA ARG A 37 -22.55 -5.11 9.77
C ARG A 37 -22.03 -5.95 8.61
N VAL A 38 -20.76 -5.79 8.28
CA VAL A 38 -20.05 -6.71 7.41
C VAL A 38 -19.33 -7.73 8.28
N HIS A 39 -19.69 -8.99 8.07
CA HIS A 39 -19.16 -10.13 8.81
C HIS A 39 -17.94 -10.71 8.09
N VAL A 40 -16.96 -11.17 8.86
CA VAL A 40 -15.71 -11.76 8.37
C VAL A 40 -15.67 -13.22 8.78
N TYR A 41 -15.57 -14.10 7.79
CA TYR A 41 -15.50 -15.55 7.96
C TYR A 41 -14.15 -16.08 7.48
N CYS A 42 -13.65 -17.12 8.14
CA CYS A 42 -12.52 -17.93 7.69
C CYS A 42 -12.98 -19.34 7.33
N SER A 43 -12.19 -20.06 6.55
CA SER A 43 -12.42 -21.50 6.32
C SER A 43 -12.33 -22.29 7.64
N PRO A 44 -13.25 -23.23 7.93
CA PRO A 44 -14.33 -23.74 7.07
C PRO A 44 -15.72 -23.12 7.36
N GLN A 45 -15.82 -21.78 7.42
CA GLN A 45 -17.00 -20.95 7.76
C GLN A 45 -17.11 -20.53 9.24
N GLU A 46 -15.98 -20.39 9.93
CA GLU A 46 -15.97 -19.80 11.27
C GLU A 46 -16.04 -18.28 11.19
N ARG A 47 -16.99 -17.65 11.90
CA ARG A 47 -17.06 -16.19 12.01
C ARG A 47 -15.96 -15.70 12.95
N VAL A 48 -15.03 -14.95 12.39
CA VAL A 48 -13.87 -14.41 13.10
C VAL A 48 -14.22 -13.06 13.74
N GLY A 49 -15.07 -12.26 13.08
CA GLY A 49 -15.48 -10.98 13.62
C GLY A 49 -16.26 -10.13 12.63
N ASP A 50 -16.33 -8.83 12.93
CA ASP A 50 -17.00 -7.84 12.11
C ASP A 50 -16.08 -6.67 11.74
N LEU A 51 -16.36 -6.04 10.61
CA LEU A 51 -15.83 -4.70 10.34
C LEU A 51 -16.40 -3.68 11.35
N SER A 52 -15.74 -2.52 11.47
CA SER A 52 -16.27 -1.40 12.25
C SER A 52 -17.65 -0.98 11.73
N ALA A 53 -18.45 -0.32 12.57
CA ALA A 53 -19.78 0.16 12.15
C ALA A 53 -19.67 1.08 10.92
N ARG A 54 -18.74 2.04 10.99
CA ARG A 54 -18.44 2.96 9.88
C ARG A 54 -17.98 2.25 8.61
N ALA A 55 -17.09 1.27 8.72
CA ALA A 55 -16.66 0.50 7.55
C ALA A 55 -17.81 -0.36 6.99
N SER A 56 -18.67 -0.91 7.86
CA SER A 56 -19.81 -1.72 7.43
C SER A 56 -20.87 -0.89 6.69
N GLU A 57 -21.11 0.34 7.15
CA GLU A 57 -22.06 1.27 6.54
C GLU A 57 -21.67 1.64 5.10
N HIS A 58 -20.39 1.95 4.89
CA HIS A 58 -19.92 2.43 3.59
C HIS A 58 -19.44 1.31 2.65
N LEU A 59 -18.82 0.25 3.18
CA LEU A 59 -18.33 -0.87 2.35
C LEU A 59 -19.37 -1.96 2.14
N GLY A 60 -20.31 -2.13 3.07
CA GLY A 60 -21.38 -3.14 2.98
C GLY A 60 -22.19 -3.04 1.69
N PRO A 61 -22.69 -1.85 1.29
CA PRO A 61 -23.42 -1.67 0.03
C PRO A 61 -22.66 -2.08 -1.23
N LEU A 62 -21.32 -2.03 -1.21
CA LEU A 62 -20.47 -2.41 -2.35
C LEU A 62 -20.40 -3.93 -2.56
N LEU A 63 -20.76 -4.73 -1.54
CA LEU A 63 -20.67 -6.19 -1.57
C LEU A 63 -21.86 -6.88 -2.24
N GLY A 64 -22.82 -6.10 -2.76
CA GLY A 64 -24.09 -6.61 -3.27
C GLY A 64 -25.18 -6.70 -2.17
N PRO A 65 -26.30 -7.39 -2.43
CA PRO A 65 -27.45 -7.48 -1.52
C PRO A 65 -27.15 -8.03 -0.11
N VAL A 66 -28.09 -7.85 0.83
CA VAL A 66 -27.92 -8.45 2.18
C VAL A 66 -27.85 -9.98 2.06
N SER A 67 -26.99 -10.57 2.88
CA SER A 67 -26.63 -12.00 2.91
C SER A 67 -25.72 -12.47 1.79
N THR A 68 -25.30 -11.59 0.86
CA THR A 68 -24.29 -11.97 -0.13
C THR A 68 -22.90 -12.06 0.48
N CYS A 69 -22.17 -13.08 0.05
CA CYS A 69 -20.76 -13.24 0.31
C CYS A 69 -19.97 -12.71 -0.89
N LEU A 70 -18.89 -11.98 -0.62
CA LEU A 70 -18.00 -11.51 -1.66
C LEU A 70 -17.39 -12.69 -2.43
N ALA A 71 -17.66 -12.74 -3.72
CA ALA A 71 -16.97 -13.64 -4.62
C ALA A 71 -15.56 -13.09 -4.91
N PRO A 72 -14.51 -13.94 -4.86
CA PRO A 72 -13.22 -13.55 -5.38
C PRO A 72 -13.31 -13.36 -6.89
N VAL A 73 -12.37 -12.62 -7.46
CA VAL A 73 -12.21 -12.55 -8.91
C VAL A 73 -11.82 -13.93 -9.45
N THR A 74 -12.49 -14.38 -10.50
CA THR A 74 -12.28 -15.70 -11.13
C THR A 74 -11.66 -15.62 -12.53
N GLY A 75 -11.49 -14.42 -13.08
CA GLY A 75 -10.97 -14.19 -14.43
C GLY A 75 -10.49 -12.76 -14.62
N ASN A 76 -10.08 -12.43 -15.85
CA ASN A 76 -9.52 -11.13 -16.21
C ASN A 76 -10.56 -10.01 -16.35
N GLU A 77 -11.85 -10.37 -16.42
CA GLU A 77 -12.96 -9.43 -16.60
C GLU A 77 -14.09 -9.70 -15.60
N ILE A 78 -14.63 -8.63 -15.02
CA ILE A 78 -15.88 -8.64 -14.27
C ILE A 78 -17.02 -8.36 -15.25
N SER A 79 -18.03 -9.24 -15.25
CA SER A 79 -19.20 -9.12 -16.13
C SER A 79 -19.94 -7.80 -15.88
N PRO A 80 -20.44 -7.12 -16.92
CA PRO A 80 -21.28 -5.94 -16.75
C PRO A 80 -22.63 -6.25 -16.07
N HIS A 81 -23.04 -7.52 -16.07
CA HIS A 81 -24.25 -7.99 -15.40
C HIS A 81 -23.99 -8.51 -13.98
N ASP A 82 -22.76 -8.39 -13.49
CA ASP A 82 -22.44 -8.75 -12.11
C ASP A 82 -23.15 -7.78 -11.16
N VAL A 83 -23.85 -8.32 -10.16
CA VAL A 83 -24.59 -7.53 -9.17
C VAL A 83 -23.62 -6.89 -8.18
N ASP A 84 -22.43 -7.48 -8.02
CA ASP A 84 -21.42 -6.97 -7.10
C ASP A 84 -20.57 -5.89 -7.80
N ILE A 85 -20.70 -4.66 -7.32
CA ILE A 85 -19.93 -3.51 -7.77
C ILE A 85 -18.43 -3.68 -7.45
N MET A 86 -18.12 -4.46 -6.40
CA MET A 86 -16.77 -4.69 -5.92
C MET A 86 -16.51 -6.18 -5.71
N LYS A 87 -15.36 -6.66 -6.19
CA LYS A 87 -14.83 -7.99 -5.85
C LYS A 87 -13.62 -7.81 -4.93
N VAL A 88 -13.47 -8.71 -3.96
CA VAL A 88 -12.40 -8.63 -2.97
C VAL A 88 -11.78 -9.99 -2.78
N ARG A 89 -10.45 -10.04 -2.79
CA ARG A 89 -9.68 -11.19 -2.31
C ARG A 89 -9.13 -10.85 -0.94
N ALA A 90 -9.71 -11.43 0.12
CA ALA A 90 -9.38 -11.11 1.50
C ALA A 90 -8.63 -12.24 2.21
N PHE A 91 -7.81 -11.86 3.18
CA PHE A 91 -7.08 -12.73 4.08
C PHE A 91 -7.23 -12.22 5.50
N VAL A 92 -7.48 -13.12 6.44
CA VAL A 92 -7.48 -12.82 7.87
C VAL A 92 -6.08 -13.13 8.41
N VAL A 93 -5.50 -12.12 9.05
CA VAL A 93 -4.16 -12.20 9.62
C VAL A 93 -4.22 -12.00 11.13
N ASN A 94 -3.73 -13.00 11.86
CA ASN A 94 -3.63 -13.00 13.31
C ASN A 94 -2.17 -12.73 13.72
N HIS A 95 -1.94 -11.62 14.43
CA HIS A 95 -0.64 -11.33 15.03
C HIS A 95 -0.70 -11.51 16.54
N HIS A 96 0.35 -12.06 17.14
CA HIS A 96 0.45 -12.18 18.59
C HIS A 96 0.23 -10.83 19.26
N ARG A 97 -0.73 -10.75 20.19
CA ARG A 97 -1.07 -9.57 21.01
C ARG A 97 -1.67 -8.36 20.27
N VAL A 98 -1.86 -8.44 18.95
CA VAL A 98 -2.47 -7.36 18.16
C VAL A 98 -3.87 -7.78 17.71
N ARG A 99 -4.80 -6.81 17.60
CA ARG A 99 -6.14 -7.05 17.05
C ARG A 99 -6.03 -7.73 15.68
N THR A 100 -6.85 -8.76 15.46
CA THR A 100 -6.98 -9.44 14.17
C THR A 100 -7.30 -8.42 13.07
N LYS A 101 -6.68 -8.60 11.90
CA LYS A 101 -6.83 -7.70 10.76
C LYS A 101 -7.30 -8.48 9.54
N VAL A 102 -8.09 -7.82 8.71
CA VAL A 102 -8.40 -8.26 7.35
C VAL A 102 -7.53 -7.47 6.39
N TRP A 103 -6.83 -8.20 5.53
CA TRP A 103 -6.08 -7.69 4.39
C TRP A 103 -6.85 -8.04 3.14
N GLY A 104 -7.12 -7.09 2.26
CA GLY A 104 -7.87 -7.37 1.04
C GLY A 104 -7.36 -6.61 -0.16
N CYS A 105 -7.38 -7.27 -1.32
CA CYS A 105 -7.18 -6.65 -2.62
C CYS A 105 -8.55 -6.36 -3.25
N VAL A 106 -8.73 -5.15 -3.77
CA VAL A 106 -10.01 -4.68 -4.32
C VAL A 106 -9.95 -4.65 -5.83
N PHE A 107 -10.99 -5.18 -6.48
CA PHE A 107 -11.14 -5.20 -7.92
C PHE A 107 -12.52 -4.69 -8.31
N SER A 108 -12.60 -3.92 -9.40
CA SER A 108 -13.86 -3.40 -9.89
C SER A 108 -13.77 -2.99 -11.35
N ARG A 109 -14.94 -2.73 -11.94
CA ARG A 109 -15.08 -2.13 -13.26
C ARG A 109 -14.75 -0.63 -13.22
N SER A 110 -14.23 -0.10 -14.32
CA SER A 110 -13.80 1.30 -14.45
C SER A 110 -14.88 2.33 -14.07
N GLU A 111 -16.12 2.05 -14.43
CA GLU A 111 -17.30 2.90 -14.15
C GLU A 111 -17.63 3.04 -12.65
N HIS A 112 -17.11 2.15 -11.79
CA HIS A 112 -17.40 2.16 -10.36
C HIS A 112 -16.23 2.64 -9.49
N ILE A 113 -15.09 2.96 -10.09
CA ILE A 113 -13.85 3.30 -9.36
C ILE A 113 -14.06 4.48 -8.42
N SER A 114 -14.63 5.59 -8.91
CA SER A 114 -14.83 6.80 -8.11
C SER A 114 -15.76 6.55 -6.92
N HIS A 115 -16.81 5.75 -7.12
CA HIS A 115 -17.74 5.37 -6.06
C HIS A 115 -17.05 4.53 -4.98
N ILE A 116 -16.24 3.54 -5.38
CA ILE A 116 -15.50 2.71 -4.42
C ILE A 116 -14.48 3.55 -3.65
N GLN A 117 -13.71 4.42 -4.31
CA GLN A 117 -12.76 5.29 -3.63
C GLN A 117 -13.44 6.19 -2.60
N ALA A 118 -14.59 6.78 -2.95
CA ALA A 118 -15.38 7.61 -2.03
C ALA A 118 -15.88 6.80 -0.82
N ALA A 119 -16.35 5.57 -1.04
CA ALA A 119 -16.81 4.69 0.02
C ALA A 119 -15.68 4.25 0.97
N PHE A 120 -14.48 3.95 0.46
CA PHE A 120 -13.31 3.64 1.29
C PHE A 120 -12.86 4.85 2.11
N ALA A 121 -12.84 6.04 1.50
CA ALA A 121 -12.56 7.29 2.22
C ALA A 121 -13.61 7.55 3.32
N ALA A 122 -14.89 7.37 3.02
CA ALA A 122 -15.98 7.54 3.98
C ALA A 122 -15.91 6.51 5.12
N ALA A 123 -15.50 5.27 4.83
CA ALA A 123 -15.24 4.21 5.79
C ALA A 123 -14.07 4.51 6.73
N GLY A 124 -13.18 5.45 6.37
CA GLY A 124 -11.91 5.68 7.06
C GLY A 124 -10.95 4.51 6.89
N VAL A 125 -11.03 3.80 5.75
CA VAL A 125 -10.17 2.66 5.41
C VAL A 125 -9.31 3.08 4.23
N ASP A 126 -7.99 3.08 4.43
CA ASP A 126 -7.05 3.45 3.39
C ASP A 126 -7.00 2.39 2.29
N LEU A 127 -7.36 2.79 1.07
CA LEU A 127 -7.15 2.01 -0.13
C LEU A 127 -5.83 2.44 -0.77
N THR A 128 -4.81 1.62 -0.60
CA THR A 128 -3.43 1.94 -1.00
C THR A 128 -3.02 1.14 -2.23
N PRO A 129 -2.23 1.71 -3.16
CA PRO A 129 -1.68 0.96 -4.27
C PRO A 129 -0.83 -0.22 -3.80
N ILE A 130 -0.95 -1.37 -4.46
CA ILE A 130 -0.08 -2.53 -4.21
C ILE A 130 1.31 -2.23 -4.80
N TRP A 131 2.32 -2.21 -3.93
CA TRP A 131 3.71 -2.03 -4.35
C TRP A 131 4.18 -3.22 -5.19
N ASN A 132 4.90 -2.97 -6.28
CA ASN A 132 5.34 -4.02 -7.23
C ASN A 132 4.19 -4.93 -7.70
N TYR A 133 3.00 -4.36 -7.92
CA TYR A 133 1.86 -5.12 -8.42
C TYR A 133 2.22 -5.86 -9.71
N ASN A 134 2.07 -7.19 -9.70
CA ASN A 134 2.26 -8.04 -10.86
C ASN A 134 0.89 -8.54 -11.36
N PRO A 135 0.39 -8.04 -12.51
CA PRO A 135 -0.89 -8.47 -13.07
C PRO A 135 -1.02 -9.98 -13.27
N SER A 136 0.08 -10.70 -13.56
CA SER A 136 0.02 -12.14 -13.84
C SER A 136 -0.43 -12.98 -12.63
N LEU A 137 -0.31 -12.44 -11.42
CA LEU A 137 -0.81 -13.07 -10.19
C LEU A 137 -2.33 -12.86 -9.98
N PHE A 138 -2.94 -11.98 -10.78
CA PHE A 138 -4.31 -11.52 -10.66
C PHE A 138 -5.03 -11.54 -12.01
N PHE A 139 -4.90 -12.65 -12.76
CA PHE A 139 -5.58 -12.85 -14.04
C PHE A 139 -5.29 -11.74 -15.07
N ASP A 140 -4.07 -11.19 -15.07
CA ASP A 140 -3.64 -10.09 -15.95
C ASP A 140 -4.43 -8.77 -15.80
N ILE A 141 -5.16 -8.62 -14.69
CA ILE A 141 -5.90 -7.40 -14.37
C ILE A 141 -4.91 -6.27 -14.10
N PRO A 142 -5.01 -5.12 -14.78
CA PRO A 142 -4.12 -3.98 -14.56
C PRO A 142 -4.38 -3.30 -13.22
N HIS A 143 -3.34 -2.74 -12.63
CA HIS A 143 -3.46 -1.88 -11.45
C HIS A 143 -3.96 -0.49 -11.85
N TYR A 144 -4.93 0.03 -11.13
CA TYR A 144 -5.39 1.39 -11.25
C TYR A 144 -4.43 2.31 -10.51
N VAL A 145 -3.58 2.99 -11.26
CA VAL A 145 -2.71 4.03 -10.73
C VAL A 145 -3.34 5.37 -11.06
N VAL A 146 -3.88 6.05 -10.05
CA VAL A 146 -4.15 7.48 -10.18
C VAL A 146 -2.79 8.14 -10.37
N HIS A 147 -2.50 8.65 -11.57
CA HIS A 147 -1.40 9.57 -11.76
C HIS A 147 -1.67 10.79 -10.88
N ARG A 148 -1.19 10.79 -9.63
CA ARG A 148 -0.94 12.04 -8.93
C ARG A 148 0.05 12.79 -9.80
N ASP A 149 -0.26 14.03 -10.14
CA ASP A 149 0.65 14.92 -10.86
C ASP A 149 1.99 14.98 -10.12
N VAL A 150 2.93 14.15 -10.57
CA VAL A 150 4.32 14.07 -10.10
C VAL A 150 5.08 15.35 -10.48
N ASN A 151 4.46 16.21 -11.29
CA ASN A 151 5.04 17.42 -11.85
C ASN A 151 5.45 18.47 -10.80
N ALA A 152 4.81 18.51 -9.62
CA ALA A 152 5.17 19.50 -8.59
C ALA A 152 6.40 19.10 -7.74
N SER A 153 6.65 17.80 -7.50
CA SER A 153 7.78 17.34 -6.67
C SER A 153 9.08 17.13 -7.45
N GLN A 154 9.02 17.11 -8.78
CA GLN A 154 10.14 16.69 -9.65
C GLN A 154 10.79 17.82 -10.46
N ALA A 155 10.56 19.09 -10.12
CA ALA A 155 11.21 20.22 -10.78
C ALA A 155 12.76 20.06 -10.87
N TRP A 156 13.36 19.47 -9.84
CA TRP A 156 14.80 19.16 -9.77
C TRP A 156 15.25 18.05 -10.73
N LEU A 157 14.34 17.19 -11.18
CA LEU A 157 14.61 16.05 -12.06
C LEU A 157 14.44 16.41 -13.54
N VAL A 158 13.75 17.52 -13.86
CA VAL A 158 13.38 17.89 -15.24
C VAL A 158 14.61 18.05 -16.14
N SER A 159 15.69 18.62 -15.63
CA SER A 159 16.96 18.75 -16.36
C SER A 159 17.60 17.39 -16.64
N ALA A 160 17.61 16.48 -15.66
CA ALA A 160 18.18 15.15 -15.79
C ALA A 160 17.35 14.23 -16.70
N ILE A 161 16.02 14.25 -16.57
CA ILE A 161 15.12 13.50 -17.47
C ILE A 161 15.35 13.91 -18.93
N ARG A 162 15.52 15.21 -19.21
CA ARG A 162 15.82 15.69 -20.58
C ARG A 162 17.14 15.16 -21.13
N GLN A 163 18.10 14.85 -20.26
CA GLN A 163 19.39 14.27 -20.65
C GLN A 163 19.33 12.74 -20.74
N CYS A 164 18.37 12.09 -20.06
CA CYS A 164 18.12 10.66 -20.19
C CYS A 164 17.42 10.35 -21.52
N ARG A 165 18.03 9.49 -22.34
CA ARG A 165 17.39 8.96 -23.56
C ARG A 165 16.32 7.90 -23.29
N THR A 166 16.30 7.37 -22.07
CA THR A 166 15.37 6.33 -21.62
C THR A 166 14.35 6.93 -20.67
N ASN A 167 13.07 6.60 -20.88
CA ASN A 167 11.98 7.01 -19.99
C ASN A 167 12.10 6.27 -18.66
N LEU A 168 12.11 7.02 -17.55
CA LEU A 168 12.09 6.45 -16.22
C LEU A 168 10.68 5.97 -15.87
N HIS A 169 10.59 4.76 -15.32
CA HIS A 169 9.34 4.23 -14.81
C HIS A 169 8.93 4.88 -13.48
N PRO A 170 7.63 4.83 -13.10
CA PRO A 170 7.15 5.44 -11.85
C PRO A 170 7.88 4.97 -10.58
N HIS A 171 8.30 3.70 -10.52
CA HIS A 171 9.05 3.19 -9.37
C HIS A 171 10.48 3.74 -9.32
N GLN A 172 11.11 4.00 -10.47
CA GLN A 172 12.44 4.62 -10.54
C GLN A 172 12.37 6.09 -10.09
N LEU A 173 11.30 6.78 -10.46
CA LEU A 173 11.00 8.14 -9.97
C LEU A 173 10.80 8.16 -8.45
N ALA A 174 10.05 7.22 -7.89
CA ALA A 174 9.89 7.09 -6.45
C ALA A 174 11.22 6.78 -5.73
N ALA A 175 12.06 5.95 -6.34
CA ALA A 175 13.41 5.67 -5.84
C ALA A 175 14.29 6.93 -5.86
N LEU A 176 14.21 7.78 -6.88
CA LEU A 176 14.94 9.05 -6.95
C LEU A 176 14.53 10.03 -5.84
N ASP A 177 13.23 10.14 -5.58
CA ASP A 177 12.73 10.95 -4.46
C ASP A 177 13.18 10.40 -3.10
N PHE A 178 13.29 9.07 -2.97
CA PHE A 178 13.82 8.41 -1.77
C PHE A 178 15.32 8.72 -1.57
N LEU A 179 16.14 8.56 -2.62
CA LEU A 179 17.57 8.88 -2.59
C LEU A 179 17.79 10.34 -2.16
N ARG A 180 17.05 11.28 -2.77
CA ARG A 180 17.15 12.70 -2.45
C ARG A 180 16.83 13.02 -1.00
N LYS A 181 15.75 12.43 -0.46
CA LYS A 181 15.36 12.62 0.94
C LYS A 181 16.46 12.16 1.89
N ASN A 182 17.08 11.02 1.58
CA ASN A 182 18.11 10.43 2.42
C ASN A 182 19.48 11.12 2.32
N GLU A 183 19.76 11.85 1.24
CA GLU A 183 20.95 12.70 1.15
C GLU A 183 20.77 14.08 1.81
N SER A 184 19.52 14.50 2.08
CA SER A 184 19.26 15.76 2.77
C SER A 184 19.72 15.71 4.24
N ALA A 185 20.52 16.70 4.65
CA ALA A 185 21.00 16.83 6.05
C ALA A 185 19.86 17.06 7.06
N SER A 186 18.66 17.37 6.58
CA SER A 186 17.44 17.59 7.36
C SER A 186 16.62 16.32 7.60
N ASN A 187 17.08 15.14 7.17
CA ASN A 187 16.28 13.93 7.26
C ASN A 187 16.19 13.47 8.73
N ASN A 188 15.09 13.85 9.38
CA ASN A 188 14.86 13.52 10.78
C ASN A 188 14.42 12.05 10.86
N THR A 189 15.33 11.17 11.27
CA THR A 189 15.05 9.75 11.52
C THR A 189 13.87 9.54 12.48
N MET A 190 13.57 10.52 13.35
CA MET A 190 12.38 10.48 14.21
C MET A 190 11.06 10.59 13.44
N GLN A 191 11.04 11.23 12.28
CA GLN A 191 9.83 11.25 11.43
C GLN A 191 9.55 9.86 10.84
N LEU A 192 10.59 9.12 10.45
CA LEU A 192 10.45 7.72 10.01
C LEU A 192 9.95 6.86 11.16
N TRP A 193 10.54 6.99 12.35
CA TRP A 193 10.11 6.26 13.56
C TRP A 193 8.68 6.58 13.99
N ARG A 194 8.21 7.83 13.80
CA ARG A 194 6.86 8.27 14.16
C ARG A 194 5.85 8.18 13.02
N HIS A 195 6.24 7.67 11.84
CA HIS A 195 5.34 7.57 10.70
C HIS A 195 4.20 6.57 11.00
N PRO A 196 2.93 6.87 10.66
CA PRO A 196 1.80 5.98 10.95
C PRO A 196 1.96 4.56 10.39
N THR A 197 2.61 4.43 9.22
CA THR A 197 2.94 3.13 8.60
C THR A 197 3.93 2.30 9.41
N ASN A 198 4.72 2.91 10.29
CA ASN A 198 5.70 2.26 11.16
C ASN A 198 5.19 2.07 12.59
N ALA A 199 3.92 2.42 12.86
CA ALA A 199 3.28 2.23 14.16
C ALA A 199 3.31 0.77 14.63
N TRP A 200 3.38 -0.18 13.69
CA TRP A 200 3.49 -1.61 14.02
C TRP A 200 4.78 -1.96 14.76
N ILE A 201 5.89 -1.24 14.51
CA ILE A 201 7.18 -1.47 15.18
C ILE A 201 7.03 -1.22 16.68
N HIS A 202 6.32 -0.14 17.05
CA HIS A 202 6.01 0.20 18.45
C HIS A 202 5.14 -0.88 19.11
N SER A 203 4.14 -1.39 18.39
CA SER A 203 3.29 -2.47 18.91
C SER A 203 4.03 -3.80 19.12
N SER A 204 5.10 -4.03 18.36
CA SER A 204 5.91 -5.26 18.44
C SER A 204 7.01 -5.21 19.49
N MET A 205 7.52 -4.02 19.84
CA MET A 205 8.61 -3.87 20.82
C MET A 205 8.17 -3.93 22.29
N GLY A 206 6.87 -3.84 22.58
CA GLY A 206 6.35 -3.80 23.95
C GLY A 206 6.80 -2.54 24.71
N GLU A 207 6.18 -2.29 25.87
CA GLU A 207 6.45 -1.11 26.74
C GLU A 207 7.90 -1.06 27.31
N SER A 208 8.79 -1.96 26.90
CA SER A 208 10.20 -1.98 27.30
C SER A 208 11.13 -1.25 26.32
N GLY A 209 10.61 -0.71 25.21
CA GLY A 209 11.31 0.22 24.33
C GLY A 209 11.44 1.60 24.99
N SER A 210 12.29 1.64 26.02
CA SER A 210 12.64 2.79 26.86
C SER A 210 12.64 4.13 26.14
N ASN A 211 12.19 5.17 26.85
CA ASN A 211 12.21 6.61 26.57
C ASN A 211 13.59 7.22 26.21
N ASN A 212 14.54 6.42 25.75
CA ASN A 212 15.94 6.77 25.55
C ASN A 212 16.35 6.89 24.06
N LEU A 213 15.45 7.26 23.15
CA LEU A 213 15.83 7.63 21.78
C LEU A 213 16.04 9.15 21.67
N ALA A 214 16.82 9.70 22.60
CA ALA A 214 17.25 11.10 22.62
C ALA A 214 18.77 11.19 22.41
N HIS A 215 19.27 10.61 21.33
CA HIS A 215 20.53 11.06 20.74
C HIS A 215 20.34 11.13 19.22
N PRO A 216 20.42 12.33 18.60
CA PRO A 216 20.47 12.43 17.16
C PRO A 216 21.78 11.77 16.72
N THR A 217 21.70 10.53 16.23
CA THR A 217 22.82 9.90 15.56
C THR A 217 23.17 10.75 14.34
N PRO A 218 24.46 10.92 14.01
CA PRO A 218 24.85 11.65 12.81
C PRO A 218 24.11 11.04 11.62
N THR A 219 23.43 11.88 10.84
CA THR A 219 22.70 11.45 9.65
C THR A 219 23.71 10.91 8.66
N THR A 220 23.79 9.59 8.51
CA THR A 220 24.58 8.98 7.44
C THR A 220 23.91 9.34 6.13
N GLN A 221 24.60 10.13 5.30
CA GLN A 221 24.17 10.39 3.94
C GLN A 221 24.38 9.14 3.09
N GLY A 222 23.41 8.83 2.25
CA GLY A 222 23.43 7.66 1.37
C GLY A 222 22.21 6.77 1.55
N SER A 223 22.09 5.78 0.68
CA SER A 223 20.93 4.89 0.64
C SER A 223 21.30 3.55 0.05
N ILE A 224 20.65 2.51 0.53
CA ILE A 224 20.74 1.17 -0.06
C ILE A 224 19.57 1.03 -1.04
N LEU A 225 19.89 0.93 -2.32
CA LEU A 225 18.90 0.66 -3.37
C LEU A 225 18.87 -0.85 -3.68
N ALA A 226 18.14 -1.61 -2.86
CA ALA A 226 18.05 -3.08 -2.94
C ALA A 226 16.70 -3.54 -3.52
N ASP A 227 16.49 -3.25 -4.80
CA ASP A 227 15.34 -3.74 -5.58
C ASP A 227 15.61 -5.10 -6.25
N ASN A 228 14.56 -5.80 -6.67
CA ASN A 228 14.66 -6.99 -7.53
C ASN A 228 15.49 -6.70 -8.80
N MET A 229 16.15 -7.74 -9.34
CA MET A 229 16.83 -7.64 -10.63
C MET A 229 15.84 -7.25 -11.73
N GLY A 230 16.28 -6.41 -12.67
CA GLY A 230 15.45 -5.91 -13.77
C GLY A 230 14.65 -4.63 -13.47
N LEU A 231 14.59 -4.16 -12.21
CA LEU A 231 13.89 -2.91 -11.87
C LEU A 231 14.67 -1.63 -12.21
N GLY A 232 15.81 -1.75 -12.89
CA GLY A 232 16.54 -0.61 -13.45
C GLY A 232 17.33 0.22 -12.42
N LYS A 233 17.81 -0.41 -11.35
CA LYS A 233 18.64 0.24 -10.30
C LYS A 233 19.78 1.08 -10.86
N THR A 234 20.52 0.56 -11.84
CA THR A 234 21.62 1.28 -12.50
C THR A 234 21.14 2.55 -13.19
N LEU A 235 20.02 2.47 -13.91
CA LEU A 235 19.44 3.63 -14.57
C LEU A 235 18.94 4.66 -13.54
N THR A 236 18.36 4.19 -12.43
CA THR A 236 17.97 5.04 -11.30
C THR A 236 19.18 5.76 -10.71
N THR A 237 20.30 5.07 -10.45
CA THR A 237 21.52 5.69 -9.92
C THR A 237 22.10 6.72 -10.89
N LEU A 238 22.15 6.42 -12.19
CA LEU A 238 22.67 7.36 -13.20
C LEU A 238 21.79 8.62 -13.31
N ALA A 239 20.47 8.45 -13.32
CA ALA A 239 19.54 9.57 -13.33
C ALA A 239 19.69 10.44 -12.06
N TYR A 240 19.95 9.82 -10.91
CA TYR A 240 20.19 10.51 -9.66
C TYR A 240 21.46 11.39 -9.73
N VAL A 241 22.56 10.81 -10.20
CA VAL A 241 23.84 11.52 -10.38
C VAL A 241 23.66 12.71 -11.31
N LEU A 242 23.00 12.53 -12.46
CA LEU A 242 22.71 13.61 -13.40
C LEU A 242 21.88 14.72 -12.77
N ALA A 243 20.88 14.37 -11.95
CA ALA A 243 20.00 15.34 -11.30
C ALA A 243 20.68 16.13 -10.17
N THR A 244 21.76 15.60 -9.59
CA THR A 244 22.51 16.27 -8.52
C THR A 244 23.79 16.94 -9.00
N GLN A 245 24.14 16.88 -10.29
CA GLN A 245 25.40 17.42 -10.87
C GLN A 245 25.71 18.88 -10.48
N SER A 246 24.71 19.74 -10.29
CA SER A 246 24.93 21.13 -9.86
C SER A 246 25.40 21.28 -8.40
N ALA A 247 25.37 20.22 -7.59
CA ALA A 247 25.90 20.20 -6.22
C ALA A 247 27.37 19.77 -6.14
N TRP A 248 27.98 19.33 -7.25
CA TRP A 248 29.33 18.75 -7.28
C TRP A 248 30.46 19.79 -7.22
N TRP A 249 30.18 21.07 -7.47
CA TRP A 249 31.17 22.14 -7.36
C TRP A 249 31.68 22.35 -5.92
N ASN A 250 31.00 21.78 -4.92
CA ASN A 250 31.43 21.81 -3.50
C ASN A 250 32.34 20.63 -3.11
N PHE A 251 32.72 19.76 -4.05
CA PHE A 251 33.68 18.68 -3.80
C PHE A 251 35.12 19.21 -3.91
N THR A 252 35.50 20.13 -3.04
CA THR A 252 36.93 20.39 -2.77
C THR A 252 37.41 19.34 -1.78
N ALA A 253 38.04 18.28 -2.30
CA ALA A 253 38.87 17.42 -1.45
C ALA A 253 40.02 18.29 -0.90
N PRO A 254 40.28 18.32 0.42
CA PRO A 254 41.50 18.92 0.92
C PRO A 254 42.65 18.08 0.39
N ILE A 255 43.52 18.70 -0.39
CA ILE A 255 44.80 18.12 -0.78
C ILE A 255 45.64 18.11 0.51
N GLY A 256 45.77 16.93 1.11
CA GLY A 256 46.75 16.63 2.16
C GLY A 256 47.97 15.97 1.55
#